data_AF-A0AA92TUJ9-F1
#
_entry.id   AF-A0AA92TUJ9-F1
#
_cell.length_a   1.000
_cell.length_b   1.000
_cell.length_c   1.000
_cell.angle_alpha   90.00
_cell.angle_beta   90.00
_cell.angle_gamma   90.00
#
_symmetry.space_group_name_H-M   'P 1'
#
loop_
_entity.id
_entity.type
_entity.pdbx_description
1 polymer ?
#
loop_
_entity_poly.entity_id
_entity_poly.type
_entity_poly.pdbx_seq_one_letter_code
_entity_poly.pdbx_strand_id
1 'polypeptide(L)'
;SLYNISLEEVRGEVGGREYHGFVYSATDGLGNKVGNPFKASKIDKSVGVEAIEKRFAYSTKKFKEEKKLSEMTRHSVEAVLKQTYHKDKFVELLKAKGIDVVFRHTADGRIYGATFIDHRTQSVFNGSRLGTDLSANALQEHFTLPYENEQPIPLAIPKEDGAISEQERHDSGLFDEYGSGLGLMSGGGPSNEAQEAAFDRELRRKKKKRKGRSL
;
A
#
# COMPACT_ATOMS: atom_id res chain seq x y z
N SER A 1 4.32 -23.67 1.71
CA SER A 1 3.74 -23.00 2.90
C SER A 1 4.75 -22.96 4.03
N LEU A 2 4.69 -21.99 4.96
CA LEU A 2 5.69 -21.89 6.03
C LEU A 2 5.54 -22.99 7.12
N TYR A 3 4.31 -23.49 7.31
CA TYR A 3 3.98 -24.43 8.39
C TYR A 3 3.58 -25.84 7.92
N ASN A 4 3.54 -26.12 6.62
CA ASN A 4 3.24 -27.44 6.04
C ASN A 4 2.01 -28.17 6.64
N ILE A 5 0.93 -27.41 6.88
CA ILE A 5 -0.34 -27.88 7.43
C ILE A 5 -1.48 -27.31 6.59
N SER A 6 -2.46 -28.14 6.25
CA SER A 6 -3.75 -27.73 5.69
C SER A 6 -4.86 -27.87 6.72
N LEU A 7 -5.77 -26.90 6.73
CA LEU A 7 -7.00 -26.92 7.52
C LEU A 7 -8.20 -27.07 6.59
N GLU A 8 -9.05 -28.05 6.83
CA GLU A 8 -10.31 -28.23 6.10
C GLU A 8 -11.50 -28.16 7.05
N GLU A 9 -12.49 -27.37 6.64
CA GLU A 9 -13.80 -27.35 7.28
C GLU A 9 -14.62 -28.54 6.78
N VAL A 10 -15.13 -29.34 7.70
CA VAL A 10 -15.93 -30.53 7.38
C VAL A 10 -17.28 -30.39 8.07
N ARG A 11 -18.33 -30.34 7.25
CA ARG A 11 -19.73 -30.25 7.67
C ARG A 11 -20.48 -31.48 7.16
N GLY A 12 -21.43 -31.97 7.94
CA GLY A 12 -22.35 -33.00 7.49
C GLY A 12 -23.28 -33.44 8.61
N GLU A 13 -24.11 -34.44 8.35
CA GLU A 13 -25.06 -34.98 9.31
C GLU A 13 -24.84 -36.49 9.44
N VAL A 14 -24.81 -37.01 10.67
CA VAL A 14 -24.75 -38.45 10.93
C VAL A 14 -25.78 -38.79 12.01
N GLY A 15 -26.86 -39.48 11.60
CA GLY A 15 -27.90 -39.96 12.50
C GLY A 15 -28.68 -38.85 13.21
N GLY A 16 -29.12 -37.80 12.49
CA GLY A 16 -29.88 -36.70 13.07
C GLY A 16 -29.04 -35.69 13.86
N ARG A 17 -27.71 -35.79 13.81
CA ARG A 17 -26.78 -34.84 14.44
C ARG A 17 -25.90 -34.21 13.38
N GLU A 18 -26.02 -32.89 13.24
CA GLU A 18 -25.04 -32.10 12.50
C GLU A 18 -23.67 -32.21 13.20
N TYR A 19 -22.65 -32.58 12.44
CA TYR A 19 -21.27 -32.37 12.84
C TYR A 19 -20.69 -31.21 12.04
N HIS A 20 -20.13 -30.27 12.77
CA HIS A 20 -19.40 -29.14 12.24
C HIS A 20 -18.04 -29.14 12.92
N GLY A 21 -16.97 -29.22 12.14
CA GLY A 21 -15.64 -29.46 12.68
C GLY A 21 -14.53 -29.17 11.69
N PHE A 22 -13.33 -28.98 12.23
CA PHE A 22 -12.12 -28.82 11.46
C PHE A 22 -11.28 -30.09 11.43
N VAL A 23 -10.58 -30.32 10.32
CA VAL A 23 -9.63 -31.40 10.13
C VAL A 23 -8.28 -30.81 9.71
N TYR A 24 -7.24 -31.17 10.45
CA TYR A 24 -5.85 -30.82 10.16
C TYR A 24 -5.18 -31.96 9.42
N SER A 25 -4.52 -31.67 8.30
CA SER A 25 -3.62 -32.63 7.62
C SER A 25 -2.25 -31.99 7.48
N ALA A 26 -1.19 -32.78 7.55
CA ALA A 26 0.13 -32.30 7.11
C ALA A 26 0.12 -32.16 5.58
N THR A 27 0.93 -31.24 5.06
CA THR A 27 1.21 -31.13 3.63
C THR A 27 2.69 -31.33 3.37
N ASP A 28 3.05 -31.78 2.17
CA ASP A 28 4.42 -31.65 1.69
C ASP A 28 4.78 -30.17 1.42
N GLY A 29 6.03 -29.93 1.00
CA GLY A 29 6.49 -28.60 0.63
C GLY A 29 5.83 -28.02 -0.64
N LEU A 30 5.14 -28.87 -1.42
CA LEU A 30 4.41 -28.51 -2.64
C LEU A 30 2.92 -28.19 -2.37
N GLY A 31 2.42 -28.51 -1.17
CA GLY A 31 1.03 -28.29 -0.75
C GLY A 31 0.12 -29.52 -0.89
N ASN A 32 0.63 -30.68 -1.31
CA ASN A 32 -0.14 -31.92 -1.34
C ASN A 32 -0.33 -32.46 0.08
N LYS A 33 -1.52 -32.96 0.41
CA LYS A 33 -1.79 -33.56 1.72
C LYS A 33 -1.00 -34.86 1.87
N VAL A 34 -0.29 -35.02 2.99
CA VAL A 34 0.50 -36.22 3.30
C VAL A 34 0.18 -36.73 4.70
N GLY A 35 0.11 -38.05 4.86
CA GLY A 35 -0.26 -38.69 6.12
C GLY A 35 -1.76 -38.63 6.45
N ASN A 36 -2.12 -39.11 7.63
CA ASN A 36 -3.52 -39.23 8.04
C ASN A 36 -4.07 -37.90 8.59
N PRO A 37 -5.31 -37.51 8.21
CA PRO A 37 -5.98 -36.35 8.78
C PRO A 37 -6.34 -36.53 10.27
N PHE A 38 -6.16 -35.46 11.05
CA PHE A 38 -6.49 -35.38 12.47
C PHE A 38 -7.68 -34.45 12.71
N LYS A 39 -8.70 -34.93 13.44
CA LYS A 39 -9.85 -34.10 13.84
C LYS A 39 -9.42 -33.06 14.88
N ALA A 40 -9.83 -31.80 14.71
CA ALA A 40 -9.52 -30.72 15.65
C ALA A 40 -9.93 -31.04 17.10
N SER A 41 -11.06 -31.72 17.29
CA SER A 41 -11.55 -32.16 18.59
C SER A 41 -10.67 -33.19 19.31
N LYS A 42 -9.72 -33.83 18.62
CA LYS A 42 -8.69 -34.69 19.25
C LYS A 42 -7.47 -33.92 19.76
N ILE A 43 -7.30 -32.66 19.35
CA ILE A 43 -6.16 -31.83 19.75
C ILE A 43 -6.54 -31.08 21.04
N ASP A 44 -7.46 -30.12 20.93
CA ASP A 44 -8.03 -29.39 22.08
C ASP A 44 -9.28 -28.57 21.66
N LYS A 45 -10.09 -28.15 22.62
CA LYS A 45 -11.19 -27.19 22.43
C LYS A 45 -10.71 -25.84 21.89
N SER A 46 -9.48 -25.39 22.20
CA SER A 46 -8.91 -24.13 21.70
C SER A 46 -8.60 -24.10 20.19
N VAL A 47 -8.58 -25.26 19.53
CA VAL A 47 -8.46 -25.39 18.06
C VAL A 47 -9.74 -25.90 17.39
N GLY A 48 -10.82 -26.05 18.17
CA GLY A 48 -12.16 -26.33 17.67
C GLY A 48 -12.80 -25.10 16.99
N VAL A 49 -13.95 -25.35 16.35
CA VAL A 49 -14.68 -24.35 15.55
C VAL A 49 -14.95 -23.08 16.33
N GLU A 50 -15.61 -23.17 17.48
CA GLU A 50 -15.99 -22.01 18.27
C GLU A 50 -14.79 -21.11 18.63
N ALA A 51 -13.63 -21.70 18.89
CA ALA A 51 -12.42 -20.96 19.27
C ALA A 51 -11.84 -20.19 18.08
N ILE A 52 -11.90 -20.78 16.88
CA ILE A 52 -11.50 -20.14 15.63
C ILE A 52 -12.50 -19.03 15.25
N GLU A 53 -13.80 -19.26 15.38
CA GLU A 53 -14.83 -18.24 15.14
C GLU A 53 -14.72 -17.05 16.11
N LYS A 54 -14.53 -17.32 17.42
CA LYS A 54 -14.25 -16.28 18.44
C LYS A 54 -12.99 -15.48 18.08
N ARG A 55 -11.95 -16.13 17.55
CA ARG A 55 -10.74 -15.45 17.03
C ARG A 55 -11.02 -14.62 15.78
N PHE A 56 -11.85 -15.06 14.84
CA PHE A 56 -12.25 -14.25 13.67
C PHE A 56 -13.06 -13.01 14.09
N ALA A 57 -13.98 -13.15 15.04
CA ALA A 57 -14.75 -12.03 15.59
C ALA A 57 -13.83 -11.01 16.31
N TYR A 58 -12.88 -11.50 17.12
CA TYR A 58 -11.86 -10.66 17.77
C TYR A 58 -10.96 -9.95 16.76
N SER A 59 -10.41 -10.69 15.79
CA SER A 59 -9.57 -10.15 14.70
C SER A 59 -10.29 -9.08 13.88
N THR A 60 -11.59 -9.25 13.63
CA THR A 60 -12.41 -8.25 12.92
C THR A 60 -12.58 -6.95 13.71
N LYS A 61 -12.66 -7.01 15.04
CA LYS A 61 -12.66 -5.81 15.91
C LYS A 61 -11.28 -5.16 15.93
N LYS A 62 -10.24 -5.94 16.22
CA LYS A 62 -8.84 -5.52 16.24
C LYS A 62 -8.44 -4.83 14.92
N PHE A 63 -8.85 -5.37 13.76
CA PHE A 63 -8.59 -4.75 12.45
C PHE A 63 -9.27 -3.38 12.26
N LYS A 64 -10.46 -3.16 12.84
CA LYS A 64 -11.13 -1.84 12.80
C LYS A 64 -10.45 -0.82 13.71
N GLU A 65 -9.94 -1.27 14.85
CA GLU A 65 -9.30 -0.45 15.89
C GLU A 65 -7.84 -0.13 15.53
N GLU A 66 -7.09 -1.10 15.01
CA GLU A 66 -5.64 -1.04 14.76
C GLU A 66 -5.29 -0.76 13.28
N LYS A 67 -5.90 0.26 12.68
CA LYS A 67 -5.53 0.74 11.31
C LYS A 67 -4.02 0.99 11.12
N LYS A 68 -3.29 1.23 12.21
CA LYS A 68 -1.82 1.39 12.19
C LYS A 68 -1.11 0.15 11.64
N LEU A 69 -1.60 -1.07 11.91
CA LEU A 69 -1.00 -2.31 11.39
C LEU A 69 -1.15 -2.42 9.87
N SER A 70 -2.33 -2.05 9.33
CA SER A 70 -2.53 -2.00 7.88
C SER A 70 -1.67 -0.93 7.22
N GLU A 71 -1.51 0.27 7.80
CA GLU A 71 -0.62 1.30 7.25
C GLU A 71 0.86 0.87 7.27
N MET A 72 1.35 0.26 8.36
CA MET A 72 2.73 -0.25 8.42
C MET A 72 3.01 -1.33 7.37
N THR A 73 2.04 -2.23 7.16
CA THR A 73 2.14 -3.29 6.14
C THR A 73 2.06 -2.67 4.74
N ARG A 74 1.11 -1.75 4.50
CA ARG A 74 0.94 -1.02 3.24
C ARG A 74 2.22 -0.31 2.82
N HIS A 75 2.80 0.52 3.68
CA HIS A 75 4.06 1.21 3.39
C HIS A 75 5.24 0.25 3.16
N SER A 76 5.29 -0.86 3.90
CA SER A 76 6.33 -1.88 3.69
C SER A 76 6.23 -2.52 2.30
N VAL A 77 5.00 -2.73 1.81
CA VAL A 77 4.70 -3.29 0.47
C VAL A 77 4.93 -2.26 -0.63
N GLU A 78 4.41 -1.04 -0.50
CA GLU A 78 4.63 0.06 -1.45
C GLU A 78 6.13 0.35 -1.65
N ALA A 79 6.91 0.28 -0.58
CA ALA A 79 8.37 0.45 -0.64
C ALA A 79 9.08 -0.68 -1.40
N VAL A 80 8.53 -1.91 -1.45
CA VAL A 80 9.07 -2.97 -2.34
C VAL A 80 8.55 -2.81 -3.76
N LEU A 81 7.29 -2.44 -3.94
CA LEU A 81 6.70 -2.27 -5.26
C LEU A 81 7.47 -1.23 -6.09
N LYS A 82 7.83 -0.10 -5.48
CA LYS A 82 8.68 0.94 -6.08
C LYS A 82 10.14 0.52 -6.38
N GLN A 83 10.59 -0.62 -5.85
CA GLN A 83 11.95 -1.13 -6.06
C GLN A 83 12.04 -2.17 -7.19
N THR A 84 10.94 -2.77 -7.62
CA THR A 84 11.01 -3.82 -8.64
C THR A 84 9.72 -4.03 -9.43
N TYR A 85 9.88 -4.12 -10.75
CA TYR A 85 8.83 -4.45 -11.71
C TYR A 85 8.70 -5.97 -11.96
N HIS A 86 9.59 -6.79 -11.40
CA HIS A 86 9.53 -8.25 -11.55
C HIS A 86 8.81 -8.89 -10.37
N LYS A 87 7.76 -9.66 -10.67
CA LYS A 87 6.94 -10.39 -9.68
C LYS A 87 7.76 -11.27 -8.74
N ASP A 88 8.75 -12.00 -9.25
CA ASP A 88 9.50 -12.96 -8.41
C ASP A 88 10.42 -12.25 -7.42
N LYS A 89 11.15 -11.21 -7.87
CA LYS A 89 11.93 -10.31 -7.00
C LYS A 89 11.05 -9.59 -5.98
N PHE A 90 9.82 -9.21 -6.35
CA PHE A 90 8.85 -8.61 -5.42
C PHE A 90 8.48 -9.57 -4.29
N VAL A 91 8.24 -10.86 -4.60
CA VAL A 91 7.97 -11.90 -3.59
C VAL A 91 9.19 -12.13 -2.68
N GLU A 92 10.39 -12.23 -3.26
CA GLU A 92 11.64 -12.42 -2.48
C GLU A 92 11.91 -11.26 -1.51
N LEU A 93 11.79 -10.02 -1.98
CA LEU A 93 12.01 -8.82 -1.17
C LEU A 93 10.95 -8.66 -0.07
N LEU A 94 9.69 -9.04 -0.32
CA LEU A 94 8.67 -9.05 0.73
C LEU A 94 8.89 -10.15 1.76
N LYS A 95 9.28 -11.35 1.31
CA LYS A 95 9.65 -12.46 2.19
C LYS A 95 10.81 -12.08 3.12
N ALA A 96 11.80 -11.35 2.61
CA ALA A 96 12.90 -10.79 3.41
C ALA A 96 12.42 -9.77 4.48
N LYS A 97 11.31 -9.06 4.24
CA LYS A 97 10.65 -8.18 5.23
C LYS A 97 9.71 -8.91 6.20
N GLY A 98 9.53 -10.23 6.03
CA GLY A 98 8.61 -11.06 6.82
C GLY A 98 7.15 -11.08 6.31
N ILE A 99 6.92 -10.68 5.06
CA ILE A 99 5.59 -10.64 4.42
C ILE A 99 5.57 -11.63 3.26
N ASP A 100 4.73 -12.67 3.33
CA ASP A 100 4.48 -13.56 2.19
C ASP A 100 3.34 -13.00 1.31
N VAL A 101 3.38 -13.28 0.01
CA VAL A 101 2.32 -12.92 -0.95
C VAL A 101 1.77 -14.16 -1.64
N VAL A 102 0.46 -14.33 -1.60
CA VAL A 102 -0.28 -15.36 -2.33
C VAL A 102 -1.07 -14.70 -3.45
N PHE A 103 -0.62 -14.95 -4.67
CA PHE A 103 -1.33 -14.56 -5.90
C PHE A 103 -2.30 -15.65 -6.33
N ARG A 104 -3.50 -15.25 -6.76
CA ARG A 104 -4.47 -16.12 -7.43
C ARG A 104 -4.59 -15.70 -8.89
N HIS A 105 -4.45 -16.66 -9.80
CA HIS A 105 -4.43 -16.44 -11.24
C HIS A 105 -5.69 -17.00 -11.91
N THR A 106 -6.17 -16.35 -12.98
CA THR A 106 -7.17 -16.93 -13.89
C THR A 106 -6.51 -18.01 -14.77
N ALA A 107 -7.32 -18.74 -15.55
CA ALA A 107 -6.81 -19.70 -16.53
C ALA A 107 -5.83 -19.04 -17.54
N ASP A 108 -6.05 -17.76 -17.85
CA ASP A 108 -5.22 -16.95 -18.76
C ASP A 108 -3.94 -16.40 -18.09
N GLY A 109 -3.64 -16.81 -16.86
CA GLY A 109 -2.46 -16.37 -16.10
C GLY A 109 -2.57 -14.99 -15.46
N ARG A 110 -3.68 -14.26 -15.64
CA ARG A 110 -3.91 -12.93 -15.04
C ARG A 110 -4.13 -13.04 -13.52
N ILE A 111 -3.44 -12.21 -12.74
CA ILE A 111 -3.67 -12.05 -11.30
C ILE A 111 -5.05 -11.41 -11.09
N TYR A 112 -5.98 -12.14 -10.47
CA TYR A 112 -7.30 -11.63 -10.06
C TYR A 112 -7.41 -11.41 -8.55
N GLY A 113 -6.49 -11.98 -7.77
CA GLY A 113 -6.44 -11.81 -6.33
C GLY A 113 -5.01 -11.77 -5.80
N ALA A 114 -4.74 -10.86 -4.87
CA ALA A 114 -3.49 -10.79 -4.11
C ALA A 114 -3.82 -10.83 -2.61
N THR A 115 -3.11 -11.65 -1.85
CA THR A 115 -3.27 -11.77 -0.39
C THR A 115 -1.90 -11.68 0.26
N PHE A 116 -1.73 -10.70 1.13
CA PHE A 116 -0.51 -10.42 1.88
C PHE A 116 -0.63 -11.02 3.28
N ILE A 117 0.40 -11.74 3.72
CA ILE A 117 0.48 -12.40 5.02
C ILE A 117 1.68 -11.81 5.74
N ASP A 118 1.44 -10.91 6.70
CA ASP A 118 2.51 -10.37 7.55
C ASP A 118 2.72 -11.29 8.75
N HIS A 119 3.85 -11.99 8.78
CA HIS A 119 4.21 -12.90 9.86
C HIS A 119 4.65 -12.16 11.14
N ARG A 120 5.10 -10.89 11.05
CA ARG A 120 5.47 -10.08 12.23
C ARG A 120 4.25 -9.64 13.02
N THR A 121 3.18 -9.23 12.34
CA THR A 121 1.93 -8.79 12.97
C THR A 121 0.86 -9.89 13.02
N GLN A 122 1.18 -11.09 12.53
CA GLN A 122 0.28 -12.26 12.44
C GLN A 122 -1.05 -11.92 11.76
N SER A 123 -0.99 -11.05 10.74
CA SER A 123 -2.17 -10.45 10.11
C SER A 123 -2.21 -10.72 8.61
N VAL A 124 -3.41 -10.95 8.08
CA VAL A 124 -3.64 -11.27 6.67
C VAL A 124 -4.50 -10.19 6.02
N PHE A 125 -4.00 -9.61 4.94
CA PHE A 125 -4.63 -8.51 4.22
C PHE A 125 -4.93 -8.92 2.78
N ASN A 126 -6.16 -8.68 2.32
CA ASN A 126 -6.46 -8.70 0.89
C ASN A 126 -5.88 -7.42 0.26
N GLY A 127 -5.19 -7.52 -0.88
CA GLY A 127 -4.53 -6.37 -1.52
C GLY A 127 -5.45 -5.16 -1.70
N SER A 128 -6.69 -5.38 -2.17
CA SER A 128 -7.70 -4.32 -2.33
C SER A 128 -8.20 -3.69 -1.02
N ARG A 129 -7.99 -4.34 0.13
CA ARG A 129 -8.24 -3.75 1.47
C ARG A 129 -7.01 -3.06 2.04
N LEU A 130 -5.81 -3.36 1.54
CA LEU A 130 -4.56 -2.75 1.95
C LEU A 130 -4.31 -1.43 1.19
N GLY A 131 -4.71 -1.36 -0.09
CA GLY A 131 -4.75 -0.14 -0.88
C GLY A 131 -5.31 -0.40 -2.29
N THR A 132 -5.79 0.65 -2.96
CA THR A 132 -6.18 0.58 -4.39
C THR A 132 -5.00 0.16 -5.27
N ASP A 133 -3.83 0.70 -4.94
CA ASP A 133 -2.58 0.57 -5.68
C ASP A 133 -1.89 -0.78 -5.40
N LEU A 134 -2.38 -1.49 -4.38
CA LEU A 134 -2.00 -2.87 -4.02
C LEU A 134 -3.09 -3.89 -4.40
N SER A 135 -4.08 -3.47 -5.19
CA SER A 135 -5.09 -4.37 -5.74
C SER A 135 -4.50 -5.33 -6.77
N ALA A 136 -5.19 -6.44 -7.03
CA ALA A 136 -4.75 -7.42 -8.02
C ALA A 136 -4.58 -6.83 -9.44
N ASN A 137 -5.43 -5.87 -9.82
CA ASN A 137 -5.33 -5.18 -11.11
C ASN A 137 -4.10 -4.26 -11.16
N ALA A 138 -3.88 -3.43 -10.13
CA ALA A 138 -2.71 -2.56 -10.05
C ALA A 138 -1.40 -3.36 -10.07
N LEU A 139 -1.34 -4.49 -9.35
CA LEU A 139 -0.20 -5.40 -9.37
C LEU A 139 -0.04 -6.11 -10.73
N GLN A 140 -1.14 -6.52 -11.37
CA GLN A 140 -1.09 -7.06 -12.73
C GLN A 140 -0.48 -6.04 -13.69
N GLU A 141 -0.98 -4.80 -13.69
CA GLU A 141 -0.47 -3.71 -14.54
C GLU A 141 1.02 -3.46 -14.25
N HIS A 142 1.41 -3.33 -12.98
CA HIS A 142 2.80 -3.12 -12.56
C HIS A 142 3.77 -4.23 -13.01
N PHE A 143 3.31 -5.48 -13.14
CA PHE A 143 4.12 -6.61 -13.63
C PHE A 143 3.95 -6.91 -15.13
N THR A 144 2.97 -6.31 -15.81
CA THR A 144 2.71 -6.50 -17.26
C THR A 144 3.23 -5.34 -18.11
N LEU A 145 3.49 -4.18 -17.51
CA LEU A 145 4.12 -3.05 -18.20
C LEU A 145 5.50 -3.45 -18.73
N PRO A 146 5.80 -3.22 -20.03
CA PRO A 146 7.05 -3.64 -20.65
C PRO A 146 8.21 -2.67 -20.28
N TYR A 147 8.66 -2.72 -19.02
CA TYR A 147 9.88 -2.07 -18.55
C TYR A 147 11.16 -2.84 -18.95
N GLU A 148 11.13 -3.58 -20.06
CA GLU A 148 12.30 -4.34 -20.54
C GLU A 148 13.38 -3.46 -21.20
N ASN A 149 13.12 -2.16 -21.45
CA ASN A 149 14.02 -1.30 -22.23
C ASN A 149 14.26 0.14 -21.69
N GLU A 150 13.86 0.48 -20.47
CA GLU A 150 14.24 1.79 -19.88
C GLU A 150 15.47 1.66 -18.99
N GLN A 151 16.61 2.16 -19.48
CA GLN A 151 17.79 2.36 -18.64
C GLN A 151 17.46 3.40 -17.55
N PRO A 152 17.97 3.24 -16.32
CA PRO A 152 17.75 4.22 -15.26
C PRO A 152 18.32 5.57 -15.70
N ILE A 153 17.45 6.59 -15.79
CA ILE A 153 17.83 7.95 -16.20
C ILE A 153 18.96 8.44 -15.29
N PRO A 154 20.18 8.67 -15.81
CA PRO A 154 21.26 9.19 -14.99
C PRO A 154 20.92 10.64 -14.61
N LEU A 155 20.75 10.92 -13.32
CA LEU A 155 20.81 12.30 -12.82
C LEU A 155 22.25 12.80 -12.92
N ALA A 156 22.65 13.21 -14.12
CA ALA A 156 23.84 14.01 -14.32
C ALA A 156 23.56 15.42 -13.80
N ILE A 157 23.91 15.67 -12.54
CA ILE A 157 24.04 17.03 -12.03
C ILE A 157 25.20 17.66 -12.81
N PRO A 158 24.99 18.73 -13.61
CA PRO A 158 26.09 19.39 -14.29
C PRO A 158 26.99 20.02 -13.23
N LYS A 159 28.23 19.53 -13.13
CA LYS A 159 29.27 20.26 -12.43
C LYS A 159 29.84 21.29 -13.40
N GLU A 160 29.63 22.57 -13.11
CA GLU A 160 30.43 23.62 -13.71
C GLU A 160 31.83 23.59 -13.11
N ASP A 161 32.70 22.73 -13.65
CA ASP A 161 34.13 22.73 -13.31
C ASP A 161 34.84 23.80 -14.16
N GLY A 162 34.83 25.04 -13.67
CA GLY A 162 35.64 26.12 -14.22
C GLY A 162 37.11 25.99 -13.83
N ALA A 163 38.02 26.04 -14.80
CA ALA A 163 39.46 26.16 -14.58
C ALA A 163 39.99 27.45 -15.23
N ILE A 164 40.88 28.15 -14.53
CA ILE A 164 41.23 29.57 -14.75
C ILE A 164 42.69 29.71 -15.19
N SER A 165 42.95 30.53 -16.21
CA SER A 165 44.18 31.36 -16.41
C SER A 165 44.18 31.93 -17.84
N GLU A 166 44.61 33.14 -18.18
CA GLU A 166 45.04 34.36 -17.45
C GLU A 166 45.12 35.48 -18.52
N GLN A 167 44.70 36.72 -18.24
CA GLN A 167 45.41 37.94 -18.68
C GLN A 167 44.83 39.20 -18.01
N GLU A 168 45.70 40.15 -17.68
CA GLU A 168 45.44 41.32 -16.84
C GLU A 168 44.66 42.44 -17.57
N ARG A 169 43.91 43.28 -16.85
CA ARG A 169 44.03 44.76 -16.82
C ARG A 169 43.20 45.42 -15.69
N HIS A 170 43.90 45.97 -14.69
CA HIS A 170 43.67 47.29 -14.05
C HIS A 170 42.24 47.80 -13.71
N ASP A 171 41.95 47.86 -12.40
CA ASP A 171 41.90 49.09 -11.56
C ASP A 171 40.61 49.42 -10.74
N SER A 172 40.84 49.67 -9.44
CA SER A 172 40.07 50.48 -8.45
C SER A 172 38.72 50.04 -7.83
N GLY A 173 38.61 50.21 -6.49
CA GLY A 173 37.36 50.36 -5.69
C GLY A 173 36.79 49.08 -5.03
N LEU A 174 37.04 48.70 -3.76
CA LEU A 174 36.74 49.37 -2.46
C LEU A 174 35.20 49.49 -2.23
N PHE A 175 34.52 48.54 -1.56
CA PHE A 175 34.31 48.38 -0.09
C PHE A 175 32.85 48.74 0.30
N ASP A 176 32.21 47.87 1.11
CA ASP A 176 31.07 48.05 2.05
C ASP A 176 29.95 49.08 1.75
N GLU A 177 28.67 48.70 1.72
CA GLU A 177 27.77 48.29 2.82
C GLU A 177 26.75 49.45 3.09
N TYR A 178 25.51 49.10 3.45
CA TYR A 178 24.38 49.99 3.82
C TYR A 178 24.22 51.36 3.12
N GLY A 179 23.20 51.53 2.24
CA GLY A 179 22.93 52.88 1.69
C GLY A 179 21.69 53.03 0.81
N SER A 180 20.54 53.33 1.42
CA SER A 180 19.29 53.70 0.76
C SER A 180 19.42 54.77 -0.33
N GLY A 181 18.63 54.62 -1.41
CA GLY A 181 17.80 55.73 -1.90
C GLY A 181 17.86 56.06 -3.39
N LEU A 182 16.91 55.50 -4.17
CA LEU A 182 16.20 56.25 -5.22
C LEU A 182 14.97 55.45 -5.71
N GLY A 183 13.79 55.84 -5.22
CA GLY A 183 12.51 55.38 -5.75
C GLY A 183 11.72 56.55 -6.34
N LEU A 184 11.25 56.43 -7.59
CA LEU A 184 10.29 57.29 -8.30
C LEU A 184 10.00 56.65 -9.68
N MET A 185 8.90 56.82 -10.43
CA MET A 185 7.42 56.85 -10.23
C MET A 185 6.83 56.63 -11.66
N SER A 186 5.63 56.10 -11.94
CA SER A 186 4.59 55.35 -11.18
C SER A 186 3.65 54.69 -12.22
N GLY A 187 2.84 53.68 -11.86
CA GLY A 187 1.91 53.05 -12.82
C GLY A 187 1.02 51.96 -12.22
N GLY A 188 -0.04 52.34 -11.50
CA GLY A 188 -0.90 51.40 -10.77
C GLY A 188 -2.06 50.79 -11.57
N GLY A 189 -2.54 49.63 -11.11
CA GLY A 189 -3.79 48.98 -11.52
C GLY A 189 -4.32 48.10 -10.37
N PRO A 190 -5.60 48.20 -9.96
CA PRO A 190 -6.09 47.54 -8.74
C PRO A 190 -6.81 46.19 -8.97
N SER A 191 -7.05 45.50 -7.84
CA SER A 191 -8.14 44.53 -7.59
C SER A 191 -8.02 43.09 -8.13
N ASN A 192 -7.38 42.22 -7.33
CA ASN A 192 -7.69 40.77 -7.30
C ASN A 192 -8.61 40.39 -6.10
N GLU A 193 -8.53 41.09 -4.96
CA GLU A 193 -9.37 40.79 -3.77
C GLU A 193 -10.88 40.92 -4.01
N ALA A 194 -11.30 41.81 -4.91
CA ALA A 194 -12.73 42.03 -5.20
C ALA A 194 -13.40 40.82 -5.87
N GLN A 195 -12.65 40.03 -6.64
CA GLN A 195 -13.16 38.84 -7.32
C GLN A 195 -13.29 37.65 -6.35
N GLU A 196 -12.31 37.47 -5.46
CA GLU A 196 -12.30 36.42 -4.45
C GLU A 196 -13.46 36.57 -3.44
N ALA A 197 -13.67 37.80 -2.94
CA ALA A 197 -14.78 38.10 -2.03
C ALA A 197 -16.18 37.92 -2.66
N ALA A 198 -16.30 38.09 -3.98
CA ALA A 198 -17.56 37.86 -4.70
C ALA A 198 -17.89 36.37 -4.82
N PHE A 199 -16.89 35.54 -5.13
CA PHE A 199 -17.04 34.08 -5.26
C PHE A 199 -17.49 33.44 -3.94
N ASP A 200 -16.90 33.88 -2.83
CA ASP A 200 -17.20 33.34 -1.50
C ASP A 200 -18.62 33.68 -1.01
N ARG A 201 -19.13 34.86 -1.42
CA ARG A 201 -20.53 35.27 -1.21
C ARG A 201 -21.50 34.39 -2.00
N GLU A 202 -21.13 33.91 -3.20
CA GLU A 202 -21.96 33.01 -4.00
C GLU A 202 -22.03 31.59 -3.39
N LEU A 203 -20.89 31.04 -2.93
CA LEU A 203 -20.85 29.75 -2.24
C LEU A 203 -21.76 29.72 -1.00
N ARG A 204 -21.78 30.82 -0.22
CA ARG A 204 -22.69 30.96 0.94
C ARG A 204 -24.17 31.00 0.54
N ARG A 205 -24.53 31.57 -0.62
CA ARG A 205 -25.91 31.55 -1.14
C ARG A 205 -26.35 30.15 -1.60
N LYS A 206 -25.49 29.41 -2.31
CA LYS A 206 -25.79 28.03 -2.77
C LYS A 206 -25.97 27.06 -1.60
N LYS A 207 -25.18 27.18 -0.52
CA LYS A 207 -25.34 26.36 0.70
C LYS A 207 -26.67 26.61 1.42
N LYS A 208 -27.17 27.84 1.49
CA LYS A 208 -28.49 28.14 2.11
C LYS A 208 -29.67 27.55 1.32
N LYS A 209 -29.66 27.60 -0.02
CA LYS A 209 -30.74 27.01 -0.86
C LYS A 209 -30.90 25.49 -0.69
N ARG A 210 -29.83 24.75 -0.37
CA ARG A 210 -29.89 23.29 -0.15
C ARG A 210 -30.47 22.86 1.21
N LYS A 211 -30.61 23.77 2.18
CA LYS A 211 -31.23 23.49 3.49
C LYS A 211 -32.72 23.81 3.59
N GLY A 212 -33.33 24.42 2.56
CA GLY A 212 -34.74 24.81 2.55
C GLY A 212 -35.62 23.94 1.64
N ARG A 213 -35.19 22.70 1.32
CA ARG A 213 -35.92 21.80 0.42
C ARG A 213 -35.94 20.36 0.94
N SER A 214 -36.37 20.23 2.20
CA SER A 214 -37.03 19.05 2.73
C SER A 214 -38.49 19.41 3.00
N LEU A 215 -39.36 19.04 2.06
CA LEU A 215 -40.73 18.66 2.37
C LEU A 215 -40.71 17.15 2.64
#